data_AF-A0A3S4R160-F1
#
_entry.id   AF-A0A3S4R160-F1
#
_cell.length_a   1.000
_cell.length_b   1.000
_cell.length_c   1.000
_cell.angle_alpha   90.00
_cell.angle_beta   90.00
_cell.angle_gamma   90.00
#
_symmetry.space_group_name_H-M   'P 1'
#
loop_
_entity.id
_entity.type
_entity.pdbx_description
1 polymer ?
#
loop_
_entity_poly.entity_id
_entity_poly.type
_entity_poly.pdbx_seq_one_letter_code
_entity_poly.pdbx_strand_id
1 'polypeptide(L)'
;MALLYRFTKLNDRHNTGIFTFIVTRSVTRDPHRDATTKDFCYGYHRWAITFTRTNEKALGVYLILRNPSQNTKCFADFTFTLLNREHFSRNESFTEKQCKFTMERPAQVSKQ
;
A
#
# COMPACT_ATOMS: atom_id res chain seq x y z
N MET A 1 -1.47 -6.43 -12.91
CA MET A 1 -0.60 -5.23 -12.87
C MET A 1 -1.20 -4.23 -11.92
N ALA A 2 -0.36 -3.53 -11.15
CA ALA A 2 -0.73 -2.43 -10.28
C ALA A 2 0.10 -1.20 -10.67
N LEU A 3 -0.54 -0.21 -11.30
CA LEU A 3 0.13 0.93 -11.93
C LEU A 3 -0.19 2.21 -11.17
N LEU A 4 0.84 2.95 -10.76
CA LEU A 4 0.66 4.28 -10.20
C LEU A 4 0.09 5.19 -11.29
N TYR A 5 -1.13 5.68 -11.07
CA TYR A 5 -1.85 6.53 -12.00
C TYR A 5 -1.75 8.01 -11.62
N ARG A 6 -1.82 8.30 -10.32
CA ARG A 6 -1.81 9.68 -9.82
C ARG A 6 -1.14 9.76 -8.47
N PHE A 7 -0.41 10.84 -8.26
CA PHE A 7 0.08 11.27 -6.95
C PHE A 7 -0.45 12.70 -6.66
N THR A 8 -0.94 12.94 -5.46
CA THR A 8 -1.39 14.27 -5.00
C THR A 8 -0.85 14.53 -3.61
N LYS A 9 -0.19 15.67 -3.42
CA LYS A 9 0.28 16.12 -2.12
C LYS A 9 -0.74 17.08 -1.51
N LEU A 10 -1.19 16.82 -0.29
CA LEU A 10 -2.23 17.63 0.35
C LEU A 10 -1.69 18.92 1.01
N ASN A 11 -0.37 19.02 1.20
CA ASN A 11 0.30 20.16 1.87
C ASN A 11 -0.33 20.51 3.24
N ASP A 12 -0.85 19.51 3.94
CA ASP A 12 -1.34 19.60 5.30
C ASP A 12 -0.19 19.50 6.32
N ARG A 13 -0.50 19.72 7.61
CA ARG A 13 0.49 19.66 8.70
C ARG A 13 1.20 18.30 8.83
N HIS A 14 0.59 17.23 8.31
CA HIS A 14 1.14 15.88 8.34
C HIS A 14 1.94 15.54 7.08
N ASN A 15 2.03 16.46 6.11
CA ASN A 15 2.67 16.23 4.82
C ASN A 15 2.14 14.92 4.20
N THR A 16 0.84 14.87 3.94
CA THR A 16 0.12 13.70 3.44
C THR A 16 0.24 13.59 1.91
N GLY A 17 0.56 12.38 1.45
CA GLY A 17 0.63 12.02 0.04
C GLY A 17 -0.44 11.00 -0.31
N ILE A 18 -1.27 11.29 -1.31
CA ILE A 18 -2.27 10.38 -1.85
C ILE A 18 -1.73 9.77 -3.14
N PHE A 19 -1.64 8.44 -3.17
CA PHE A 19 -1.22 7.67 -4.33
C PHE A 19 -2.39 6.83 -4.84
N THR A 20 -2.79 7.03 -6.09
CA THR A 20 -3.87 6.28 -6.74
C THR A 20 -3.29 5.26 -7.70
N PHE A 21 -3.63 3.99 -7.52
CA PHE A 21 -3.17 2.90 -8.36
C PHE A 21 -4.34 2.30 -9.15
N ILE A 22 -4.12 2.03 -10.43
CA ILE A 22 -5.03 1.21 -11.23
C ILE A 22 -4.55 -0.23 -11.16
N VAL A 23 -5.40 -1.11 -10.65
CA VAL A 23 -5.15 -2.55 -10.51
C VAL A 23 -5.99 -3.33 -11.52
N THR A 24 -5.37 -4.30 -12.20
CA THR A 24 -6.10 -5.19 -13.12
C THR A 24 -6.96 -6.18 -12.33
N ARG A 25 -8.06 -6.67 -12.93
CA ARG A 25 -8.94 -7.69 -12.31
C ARG A 25 -8.18 -8.93 -11.87
N SER A 26 -7.12 -9.31 -12.57
CA SER A 26 -6.26 -10.43 -12.18
C SER A 26 -5.61 -10.23 -10.82
N VAL A 27 -5.26 -9.00 -10.41
CA VAL A 27 -4.67 -8.76 -9.09
C VAL A 27 -5.69 -8.95 -7.98
N THR A 28 -6.95 -8.60 -8.23
CA THR A 28 -8.01 -8.67 -7.21
C THR A 28 -8.77 -9.98 -7.21
N ARG A 29 -8.80 -10.74 -8.32
CA ARG A 29 -9.66 -11.92 -8.48
C ARG A 29 -8.94 -13.24 -8.77
N ASP A 30 -7.68 -13.21 -9.21
CA ASP A 30 -6.92 -14.43 -9.48
C ASP A 30 -6.29 -14.94 -8.17
N PRO A 31 -6.62 -16.17 -7.72
CA PRO A 31 -6.08 -16.73 -6.49
C PRO A 31 -4.57 -16.91 -6.49
N HIS A 32 -3.96 -17.12 -7.67
CA HIS A 32 -2.55 -17.51 -7.80
C HIS A 32 -1.64 -16.35 -8.18
N ARG A 33 -2.16 -15.12 -8.18
CA ARG A 33 -1.43 -13.97 -8.72
C ARG A 33 -1.17 -12.90 -7.68
N ASP A 34 0.05 -12.93 -7.17
CA ASP A 34 0.61 -11.81 -6.44
C ASP A 34 0.97 -10.67 -7.39
N ALA A 35 0.95 -9.44 -6.89
CA ALA A 35 1.39 -8.28 -7.64
C ALA A 35 2.08 -7.26 -6.74
N THR A 36 3.20 -6.74 -7.21
CA THR A 36 3.92 -5.62 -6.56
C THR A 36 3.96 -4.44 -7.52
N THR A 37 3.74 -3.23 -7.01
CA THR A 37 3.89 -2.01 -7.79
C THR A 37 5.36 -1.75 -8.12
N LYS A 38 5.62 -0.86 -9.09
CA LYS A 38 6.94 -0.21 -9.15
C LYS A 38 7.18 0.59 -7.86
N ASP A 39 8.46 0.79 -7.53
CA ASP A 39 8.85 1.64 -6.41
C ASP A 39 8.36 3.08 -6.64
N PHE A 40 7.86 3.73 -5.59
CA PHE A 40 7.50 5.14 -5.57
C PHE A 40 8.17 5.85 -4.38
N CYS A 41 8.48 7.13 -4.53
CA CYS A 41 9.21 7.89 -3.52
C CYS A 41 8.27 8.74 -2.67
N TYR A 42 8.41 8.67 -1.35
CA TYR A 42 7.75 9.59 -0.42
C TYR A 42 8.52 9.71 0.89
N GLY A 43 8.63 10.93 1.43
CA GLY A 43 9.32 11.18 2.71
C GLY A 43 10.77 10.69 2.71
N TYR A 44 11.50 10.90 1.61
CA TYR A 44 12.89 10.44 1.40
C TYR A 44 13.08 8.92 1.36
N HIS A 45 12.00 8.15 1.34
CA HIS A 45 12.03 6.70 1.25
C HIS A 45 11.42 6.19 -0.04
N ARG A 46 11.87 5.00 -0.47
CA ARG A 46 11.25 4.25 -1.57
C ARG A 46 10.27 3.25 -1.00
N TRP A 47 9.08 3.22 -1.57
CA TRP A 47 7.97 2.39 -1.13
C TRP A 47 7.46 1.54 -2.27
N ALA A 48 6.85 0.41 -1.96
CA ALA A 48 6.05 -0.37 -2.90
C ALA A 48 4.79 -0.89 -2.21
N ILE A 49 3.75 -1.17 -3.00
CA ILE A 49 2.56 -1.87 -2.53
C ILE A 49 2.59 -3.28 -3.10
N THR A 50 2.37 -4.27 -2.25
CA THR A 50 2.20 -5.67 -2.66
C THR A 50 0.80 -6.14 -2.34
N PHE A 51 0.23 -6.89 -3.27
CA PHE A 51 -1.01 -7.62 -3.15
C PHE A 51 -0.66 -9.10 -3.09
N THR A 52 -0.97 -9.76 -1.98
CA THR A 52 -0.80 -11.22 -1.84
C THR A 52 -2.05 -11.86 -1.25
N ARG A 53 -2.37 -13.07 -1.71
CA ARG A 53 -3.46 -13.87 -1.13
C ARG A 53 -2.89 -14.83 -0.11
N THR A 54 -3.09 -14.53 1.17
CA THR A 54 -2.72 -15.42 2.28
C THR A 54 -3.68 -16.61 2.41
N ASN A 55 -4.90 -16.51 1.88
CA ASN A 55 -5.86 -17.61 1.74
C ASN A 55 -6.82 -17.34 0.56
N GLU A 56 -7.66 -18.30 0.20
CA GLU A 56 -8.62 -18.17 -0.92
C GLU A 56 -9.65 -17.03 -0.72
N LYS A 57 -9.88 -16.62 0.53
CA LYS A 57 -10.99 -15.72 0.90
C LYS A 57 -10.59 -14.25 1.02
N ALA A 58 -9.31 -13.93 1.21
CA ALA A 58 -8.85 -12.58 1.48
C ALA A 58 -7.68 -12.14 0.59
N LEU A 59 -7.71 -10.88 0.17
CA LEU A 59 -6.60 -10.21 -0.50
C LEU A 59 -5.86 -9.35 0.52
N GLY A 60 -4.64 -9.73 0.86
CA GLY A 60 -3.75 -8.92 1.67
C GLY A 60 -3.12 -7.80 0.84
N VAL A 61 -3.06 -6.59 1.39
CA VAL A 61 -2.36 -5.45 0.80
C VAL A 61 -1.29 -4.98 1.78
N TYR A 62 -0.07 -4.80 1.29
CA TYR A 62 1.09 -4.53 2.13
C TYR A 62 1.80 -3.27 1.63
N LEU A 63 2.09 -2.35 2.55
CA LEU A 63 3.04 -1.27 2.30
C LEU A 63 4.44 -1.79 2.63
N ILE A 64 5.39 -1.59 1.71
CA ILE A 64 6.76 -2.09 1.84
C ILE A 64 7.74 -0.92 1.74
N LEU A 65 8.59 -0.77 2.75
CA LEU A 65 9.77 0.07 2.71
C LEU A 65 10.88 -0.64 1.94
N ARG A 66 11.39 -0.04 0.86
CA ARG A 66 12.38 -0.64 -0.03
C ARG A 66 13.79 -0.28 0.41
N ASN A 67 14.65 -1.29 0.45
CA ASN A 67 16.07 -1.19 0.80
C ASN A 67 16.36 -0.43 2.12
N PRO A 68 15.67 -0.74 3.23
CA PRO A 68 16.05 -0.20 4.53
C PRO A 68 17.48 -0.63 4.90
N SER A 69 18.28 0.31 5.44
CA SER A 69 19.57 0.00 6.04
C SER A 69 19.39 -0.55 7.47
N GLN A 70 20.43 -1.18 8.01
CA GLN A 70 20.41 -1.85 9.33
C GLN A 70 19.90 -0.99 10.48
N ASN A 71 20.14 0.33 10.45
CA ASN A 71 19.71 1.26 11.50
C ASN A 71 18.42 2.01 11.17
N THR A 72 17.71 1.61 10.10
CA THR A 72 16.48 2.27 9.68
C THR A 72 15.37 2.06 10.71
N LYS A 73 14.79 3.17 11.18
CA LYS A 73 13.55 3.20 11.97
C LYS A 73 12.63 4.23 11.33
N CYS A 74 11.79 3.78 10.40
CA CYS A 74 10.81 4.63 9.74
C CYS A 74 9.44 4.38 10.36
N PHE A 75 8.72 5.43 10.72
CA PHE A 75 7.36 5.34 11.21
C PHE A 75 6.43 6.01 10.21
N ALA A 76 5.36 5.33 9.83
CA ALA A 76 4.36 5.90 8.95
C ALA A 76 2.95 5.60 9.44
N ASP A 77 2.06 6.56 9.22
CA ASP A 77 0.62 6.37 9.25
C ASP A 77 0.17 6.24 7.78
N PHE A 78 -0.69 5.27 7.49
CA PHE A 78 -1.20 5.09 6.13
C PHE A 78 -2.61 4.52 6.11
N THR A 79 -3.31 4.81 5.01
CA THR A 79 -4.64 4.26 4.73
C THR A 79 -4.62 3.65 3.34
N PHE A 80 -5.07 2.40 3.24
CA PHE A 80 -5.45 1.81 1.96
C PHE A 80 -6.95 1.95 1.76
N THR A 81 -7.36 2.39 0.57
CA THR A 81 -8.77 2.45 0.18
C THR A 81 -8.95 1.73 -1.15
N LEU A 82 -9.74 0.66 -1.13
CA LEU A 82 -10.22 0.01 -2.34
C LEU A 82 -11.45 0.77 -2.85
N LEU A 83 -11.29 1.42 -4.01
CA LEU A 83 -12.36 2.21 -4.62
C LEU A 83 -13.36 1.29 -5.34
N ASN A 84 -14.62 1.36 -4.92
CA ASN A 84 -15.72 0.73 -5.60
C ASN A 84 -16.09 1.54 -6.85
N ARG A 85 -16.26 0.86 -7.98
CA ARG A 85 -16.54 1.49 -9.27
C ARG A 85 -17.99 1.90 -9.47
N GLU A 86 -18.91 1.34 -8.68
CA GLU A 86 -20.35 1.60 -8.78
C GLU A 86 -20.75 2.76 -7.87
N HIS A 87 -20.29 2.76 -6.60
CA HIS A 87 -20.65 3.80 -5.66
C HIS A 87 -19.63 3.96 -4.52
N PHE A 88 -19.25 5.20 -4.20
CA PHE A 88 -18.20 5.51 -3.23
C PHE A 88 -18.51 5.05 -1.79
N SER A 89 -19.79 4.92 -1.41
CA SER A 89 -20.18 4.43 -0.08
C SER A 89 -19.79 2.98 0.18
N ARG A 90 -19.45 2.23 -0.89
CA ARG A 90 -18.98 0.85 -0.84
C ARG A 90 -17.45 0.74 -0.92
N ASN A 91 -16.74 1.86 -0.80
CA ASN A 91 -15.30 1.85 -0.68
C ASN A 91 -14.92 1.16 0.63
N GLU A 92 -13.96 0.25 0.55
CA GLU A 92 -13.40 -0.39 1.72
C GLU A 92 -12.10 0.31 2.07
N SER A 93 -11.92 0.68 3.35
CA SER A 93 -10.72 1.37 3.80
C SER A 93 -10.15 0.71 5.04
N PHE A 94 -8.83 0.71 5.13
CA PHE A 94 -8.07 0.21 6.25
C PHE A 94 -6.98 1.20 6.60
N THR A 95 -6.85 1.51 7.89
CA THR A 95 -5.94 2.55 8.38
C THR A 95 -5.03 1.98 9.44
N GLU A 96 -3.74 2.27 9.31
CA GLU A 96 -2.69 1.91 10.27
C GLU A 96 -1.96 3.15 10.75
N LYS A 97 -1.56 3.12 12.01
CA LYS A 97 -0.88 4.24 12.68
C LYS A 97 0.39 3.77 13.35
N GLN A 98 1.40 4.62 13.37
CA GLN A 98 2.69 4.40 14.02
C GLN A 98 3.34 3.08 13.57
N CYS A 99 3.14 2.72 12.30
CA CYS A 99 3.69 1.51 11.73
C CYS A 99 5.22 1.65 11.62
N LYS A 100 5.94 0.82 12.37
CA LYS A 100 7.40 0.78 12.38
C LYS A 100 7.93 -0.09 11.25
N PHE A 101 8.75 0.47 10.39
CA PHE A 101 9.49 -0.21 9.34
C PHE A 101 10.97 -0.28 9.72
N THR A 102 11.53 -1.48 9.67
CA THR A 102 12.96 -1.75 9.91
C THR A 102 13.54 -2.66 8.82
N MET A 103 14.83 -2.98 8.91
CA MET A 103 15.46 -3.95 8.01
C MET A 103 14.84 -5.34 8.13
N GLU A 104 14.52 -5.78 9.34
CA GLU A 104 13.93 -7.09 9.63
C GLU A 104 12.43 -7.12 9.31
N ARG A 105 11.76 -5.98 9.41
CA ARG A 105 10.33 -5.83 9.14
C ARG A 105 10.08 -4.67 8.17
N PRO A 106 10.38 -4.87 6.87
CA PRO A 106 10.20 -3.83 5.85
C PRO A 106 8.75 -3.75 5.36
N ALA A 107 7.88 -4.70 5.70
CA ALA A 107 6.50 -4.77 5.23
C ALA A 107 5.51 -4.68 6.40
N GLN A 108 4.42 -3.95 6.18
CA GLN A 108 3.28 -3.86 7.10
C GLN A 108 2.00 -4.23 6.34
N VAL A 109 1.16 -5.05 6.97
CA VAL A 109 -0.01 -5.69 6.36
C VAL A 109 -1.29 -4.94 6.68
N SER A 110 -2.19 -4.81 5.69
CA SER A 110 -3.61 -4.71 5.94
C SER A 110 -4.23 -6.10 5.86
N LYS A 111 -4.74 -6.61 6.98
CA LYS A 111 -5.60 -7.81 6.95
C LYS A 111 -7.02 -7.35 6.60
N GLN A 112 -7.58 -7.88 5.50
CA GLN A 112 -9.02 -7.95 5.29
C GLN A 112 -9.52 -9.32 5.74
#